data_AF-A0A5Q2VS10-F1
#
_entry.id   AF-A0A5Q2VS10-F1
#
_cell.length_a   1.000
_cell.length_b   1.000
_cell.length_c   1.000
_cell.angle_alpha   90.00
_cell.angle_beta   90.00
_cell.angle_gamma   90.00
#
_symmetry.space_group_name_H-M   'P 1'
#
loop_
_entity.id
_entity.type
_entity.pdbx_description
1 polymer ?
#
loop_
_entity_poly.entity_id
_entity_poly.type
_entity_poly.pdbx_seq_one_letter_code
_entity_poly.pdbx_strand_id
1 'polypeptide(L)'
;MAVMTVQAPLPLAPFGAVQIGEVAALVEDADGAGRVYVRGELAYLWDGQDEAGRRLAAVALVRIGAATGAAVATGFDIGRETLRRWVRAAQSAGTAGLVPERRGPRGPSKLTPAVVAEIGTRRAGGASLRAVASAVGV
;
A
#
# COMPACT_ATOMS: atom_id res chain seq x y z
N MET A 1 -30.16 35.20 -15.92
CA MET A 1 -29.56 33.89 -15.61
C MET A 1 -28.14 33.89 -16.14
N ALA A 2 -27.13 34.05 -15.27
CA ALA A 2 -25.74 33.97 -15.70
C ALA A 2 -25.37 32.50 -15.92
N VAL A 3 -24.95 32.15 -17.13
CA VAL A 3 -24.33 30.85 -17.41
C VAL A 3 -22.97 30.89 -16.73
N MET A 4 -22.82 30.22 -15.58
CA MET A 4 -21.50 29.98 -15.02
C MET A 4 -20.77 29.03 -15.96
N THR A 5 -19.90 29.59 -16.80
CA THR A 5 -18.92 28.79 -17.53
C THR A 5 -17.95 28.22 -16.50
N VAL A 6 -18.07 26.92 -16.23
CA VAL A 6 -17.03 26.17 -15.50
C VAL A 6 -15.82 26.11 -16.41
N GLN A 7 -14.75 26.82 -16.05
CA GLN A 7 -13.46 26.65 -16.71
C GLN A 7 -12.90 25.29 -16.34
N ALA A 8 -12.72 24.43 -17.34
CA ALA A 8 -12.10 23.13 -17.13
C ALA A 8 -10.66 23.31 -16.62
N PRO A 9 -10.21 22.47 -15.68
CA PRO A 9 -8.81 22.47 -15.23
C PRO A 9 -7.87 22.25 -16.41
N LEU A 10 -6.76 22.98 -16.45
CA LEU A 10 -5.68 22.71 -17.41
C LEU A 10 -5.05 21.35 -17.08
N PRO A 11 -4.97 20.41 -18.05
CA PRO A 11 -4.40 19.09 -17.83
C PRO A 11 -2.87 19.17 -17.81
N LEU A 12 -2.30 19.75 -16.75
CA LEU A 12 -0.86 19.84 -16.51
C LEU A 12 -0.38 18.56 -15.83
N ALA A 13 -0.31 17.47 -16.59
CA ALA A 13 0.32 16.23 -16.14
C ALA A 13 1.79 16.20 -16.58
N PRO A 14 2.74 15.86 -15.70
CA PRO A 14 4.12 15.66 -16.10
C PRO A 14 4.24 14.48 -17.08
N PHE A 15 5.29 14.51 -17.91
CA PHE A 15 5.53 13.43 -18.87
C PHE A 15 5.68 12.07 -18.15
N GLY A 16 5.02 11.04 -18.68
CA GLY A 16 5.02 9.70 -18.11
C GLY A 16 4.10 9.51 -16.90
N ALA A 17 3.34 10.53 -16.49
CA ALA A 17 2.40 10.41 -15.40
C ALA A 17 1.12 9.64 -15.80
N VAL A 18 0.62 8.83 -14.87
CA VAL A 18 -0.71 8.24 -14.93
C VAL A 18 -1.72 9.30 -14.51
N GLN A 19 -2.63 9.67 -15.41
CA GLN A 19 -3.68 10.62 -15.09
C GLN A 19 -4.75 9.98 -14.19
N ILE A 20 -5.11 10.67 -13.10
CA ILE A 20 -6.11 10.27 -12.12
C ILE A 20 -7.24 11.31 -12.12
N GLY A 21 -8.32 11.00 -12.84
CA GLY A 21 -9.42 11.96 -13.02
C GLY A 21 -9.00 13.17 -13.86
N GLU A 22 -9.54 14.34 -13.57
CA GLU A 22 -9.28 15.56 -14.36
C GLU A 22 -8.15 16.42 -13.81
N VAL A 23 -7.91 16.36 -12.50
CA VAL A 23 -7.01 17.32 -11.80
C VAL A 23 -5.81 16.67 -11.15
N ALA A 24 -5.70 15.34 -11.10
CA ALA A 24 -4.58 14.67 -10.46
C ALA A 24 -3.77 13.83 -11.45
N ALA A 25 -2.46 13.75 -11.22
CA ALA A 25 -1.54 12.90 -11.98
C ALA A 25 -0.55 12.25 -11.02
N LEU A 26 -0.20 11.00 -11.27
CA LEU A 26 0.70 10.19 -10.46
C LEU A 26 1.93 9.78 -11.27
N VAL A 27 3.11 9.92 -10.69
CA VAL A 27 4.35 9.33 -11.20
C VAL A 27 4.87 8.39 -10.12
N GLU A 28 5.09 7.13 -10.48
CA GLU A 28 5.77 6.14 -9.63
C GLU A 28 7.04 5.67 -10.33
N ASP A 29 8.15 5.75 -9.60
CA ASP A 29 9.47 5.34 -10.06
C ASP A 29 9.68 3.85 -9.78
N ALA A 30 10.65 3.23 -10.46
CA ALA A 30 10.89 1.78 -10.36
C ALA A 30 11.35 1.31 -8.97
N ASP A 31 11.90 2.22 -8.15
CA ASP A 31 12.32 1.96 -6.78
C ASP A 31 11.17 2.09 -5.76
N GLY A 32 9.97 2.42 -6.23
CA GLY A 32 8.76 2.60 -5.42
C GLY A 32 8.56 4.02 -4.90
N ALA A 33 9.50 4.93 -5.13
CA ALA A 33 9.28 6.35 -4.86
C ALA A 33 8.18 6.89 -5.77
N GLY A 34 7.50 7.94 -5.34
CA GLY A 34 6.42 8.46 -6.14
C GLY A 34 5.92 9.81 -5.69
N ARG A 35 5.17 10.44 -6.59
CA ARG A 35 4.74 11.82 -6.45
C ARG A 35 3.39 12.02 -7.12
N VAL A 36 2.54 12.79 -6.45
CA VAL A 36 1.21 13.17 -6.95
C VAL A 36 1.20 14.67 -7.20
N TYR A 37 0.74 15.03 -8.39
CA TYR A 37 0.50 16.40 -8.79
C TYR A 37 -1.00 16.66 -8.79
N VAL A 38 -1.41 17.79 -8.23
CA VAL A 38 -2.80 18.27 -8.28
C VAL A 38 -2.80 19.61 -9.00
N ARG A 39 -3.45 19.66 -10.16
CA ARG A 39 -3.48 20.82 -11.07
C ARG A 39 -2.08 21.30 -11.47
N GLY A 40 -1.16 20.36 -11.68
CA GLY A 40 0.24 20.63 -12.05
C GLY A 40 1.19 20.89 -10.87
N GLU A 41 0.67 21.11 -9.67
CA GLU A 41 1.48 21.38 -8.47
C GLU A 41 1.82 20.09 -7.73
N LEU A 42 3.07 19.93 -7.28
CA LEU A 42 3.48 18.80 -6.46
C LEU A 42 2.77 18.86 -5.10
N ALA A 43 1.86 17.91 -4.86
CA ALA A 43 1.04 17.87 -3.65
C ALA A 43 1.54 16.82 -2.64
N TYR A 44 2.04 15.68 -3.13
CA TYR A 44 2.58 14.61 -2.31
C TYR A 44 3.83 14.02 -2.93
N LEU A 45 4.78 13.62 -2.07
CA LEU A 45 6.01 12.93 -2.39
C LEU A 45 6.23 11.84 -1.34
N TRP A 46 6.74 10.69 -1.75
CA TRP A 46 7.20 9.63 -0.85
C TRP A 46 8.43 8.92 -1.43
N ASP A 47 9.25 8.38 -0.55
CA ASP A 47 10.36 7.50 -0.91
C ASP A 47 9.88 6.05 -1.05
N GLY A 48 10.65 5.19 -1.71
CA GLY A 48 10.23 3.81 -2.02
C GLY A 48 9.97 2.90 -0.82
N GLN A 49 10.43 3.27 0.38
CA GLN A 49 10.13 2.54 1.62
C GLN A 49 8.98 3.16 2.42
N ASP A 50 8.44 4.31 1.98
CA ASP A 50 7.36 5.02 2.66
C ASP A 50 5.99 4.61 2.09
N GLU A 51 5.60 3.38 2.42
CA GLU A 51 4.28 2.86 2.06
C GLU A 51 3.14 3.68 2.73
N ALA A 52 3.40 4.30 3.89
CA ALA A 52 2.42 5.14 4.59
C ALA A 52 2.17 6.46 3.84
N GLY A 53 3.22 7.11 3.35
CA GLY A 53 3.15 8.30 2.50
C GLY A 53 2.39 8.05 1.21
N ARG A 54 2.68 6.93 0.52
CA ARG A 54 1.93 6.49 -0.66
C ARG A 54 0.43 6.33 -0.38
N ARG A 55 0.07 5.65 0.73
CA ARG A 55 -1.33 5.47 1.14
C ARG A 55 -2.00 6.79 1.48
N LEU A 56 -1.27 7.70 2.14
CA LEU A 56 -1.77 9.02 2.50
C LEU A 56 -2.11 9.84 1.25
N ALA A 57 -1.25 9.82 0.22
CA ALA A 57 -1.51 10.51 -1.04
C ALA A 57 -2.83 10.02 -1.69
N ALA A 58 -3.03 8.70 -1.79
CA ALA A 58 -4.26 8.13 -2.33
C ALA A 58 -5.50 8.53 -1.52
N VAL A 59 -5.44 8.44 -0.19
CA VAL A 59 -6.55 8.84 0.69
C VAL A 59 -6.85 10.33 0.56
N ALA A 60 -5.83 11.17 0.48
CA ALA A 60 -6.01 12.61 0.39
C ALA A 60 -6.71 13.02 -0.91
N LEU A 61 -6.37 12.41 -2.05
CA LEU A 61 -7.06 12.65 -3.32
C LEU A 61 -8.57 12.36 -3.24
N VAL A 62 -8.96 11.29 -2.55
CA VAL A 62 -10.38 10.98 -2.32
C VAL A 62 -11.02 12.02 -1.41
N ARG A 63 -10.35 12.41 -0.33
CA ARG A 63 -10.89 13.34 0.68
C ARG A 63 -11.11 14.74 0.13
N ILE A 64 -10.23 15.22 -0.75
CA ILE A 64 -10.36 16.55 -1.38
C ILE A 64 -11.26 16.51 -2.63
N GLY A 65 -11.77 15.34 -3.01
CA GLY A 65 -12.61 15.17 -4.20
C GLY A 65 -11.86 15.41 -5.52
N ALA A 66 -10.54 15.20 -5.55
CA ALA A 66 -9.73 15.41 -6.76
C ALA A 66 -10.05 14.38 -7.86
N ALA A 67 -10.48 13.19 -7.48
CA ALA A 67 -10.92 12.16 -8.41
C ALA A 67 -11.89 11.18 -7.73
N THR A 68 -12.62 10.40 -8.53
CA THR A 68 -13.45 9.33 -8.00
C THR A 68 -12.57 8.26 -7.33
N GLY A 69 -13.06 7.62 -6.28
CA GLY A 69 -12.33 6.52 -5.64
C GLY A 69 -12.00 5.36 -6.60
N ALA A 70 -12.78 5.19 -7.66
CA ALA A 70 -12.48 4.26 -8.75
C ALA A 70 -11.21 4.65 -9.52
N ALA A 71 -11.13 5.91 -9.96
CA ALA A 71 -9.98 6.44 -10.69
C ALA A 71 -8.72 6.45 -9.80
N VAL A 72 -8.85 6.83 -8.52
CA VAL A 72 -7.72 6.78 -7.57
C VAL A 72 -7.22 5.35 -7.41
N ALA A 73 -8.11 4.38 -7.20
CA ALA A 73 -7.71 2.98 -7.04
C ALA A 73 -6.98 2.44 -8.27
N THR A 74 -7.50 2.72 -9.48
CA THR A 74 -6.84 2.34 -10.73
C THR A 74 -5.49 3.04 -10.92
N GLY A 75 -5.41 4.34 -10.63
CA GLY A 75 -4.17 5.11 -10.76
C GLY A 75 -3.04 4.57 -9.89
N PHE A 76 -3.36 4.22 -8.63
CA PHE A 76 -2.39 3.63 -7.68
C PHE A 76 -2.21 2.12 -7.83
N ASP A 77 -2.77 1.49 -8.87
CA ASP A 77 -2.76 0.04 -9.07
C ASP A 77 -3.16 -0.77 -7.82
N ILE A 78 -4.28 -0.39 -7.20
CA ILE A 78 -4.85 -1.05 -6.02
C ILE A 78 -6.33 -1.39 -6.20
N GLY A 79 -6.81 -2.36 -5.43
CA GLY A 79 -8.24 -2.66 -5.34
C GLY A 79 -9.04 -1.51 -4.69
N ARG A 80 -10.27 -1.27 -5.16
CA ARG A 80 -11.18 -0.26 -4.57
C ARG A 80 -11.46 -0.52 -3.09
N GLU A 81 -11.57 -1.78 -2.70
CA GLU A 81 -11.79 -2.16 -1.30
C GLU A 81 -10.56 -1.86 -0.42
N THR A 82 -9.36 -2.03 -0.96
CA THR A 82 -8.11 -1.63 -0.28
C THR A 82 -8.12 -0.13 -0.01
N LEU A 83 -8.44 0.69 -1.02
CA LEU A 83 -8.57 2.13 -0.85
C LEU A 83 -9.65 2.51 0.18
N ARG A 84 -10.81 1.83 0.17
CA ARG A 84 -11.87 2.04 1.17
C ARG A 84 -11.39 1.75 2.60
N ARG A 85 -10.62 0.67 2.79
CA ARG A 85 -10.04 0.34 4.10
C ARG A 85 -9.04 1.40 4.56
N TRP A 86 -8.20 1.91 3.66
CA TRP A 86 -7.28 3.01 4.00
C TRP A 86 -8.02 4.28 4.40
N VAL A 87 -9.06 4.67 3.64
CA VAL A 87 -9.88 5.83 3.99
C VAL A 87 -10.50 5.67 5.38
N ARG A 88 -11.06 4.49 5.71
CA ARG A 88 -11.62 4.21 7.03
C ARG A 88 -10.56 4.24 8.14
N ALA A 89 -9.39 3.64 7.90
CA ALA A 89 -8.29 3.63 8.87
C ALA A 89 -7.77 5.06 9.14
N ALA A 90 -7.67 5.89 8.10
CA ALA A 90 -7.33 7.30 8.23
C ALA A 90 -8.38 8.11 8.97
N GLN A 91 -9.67 7.81 8.79
CA GLN A 91 -10.75 8.44 9.54
C GLN A 91 -10.73 8.07 11.02
N SER A 92 -10.39 6.82 11.35
CA SER A 92 -10.39 6.34 12.73
C SER A 92 -9.12 6.71 13.51
N ALA A 93 -7.96 6.71 12.85
CA ALA A 93 -6.65 6.82 13.52
C ALA A 93 -5.69 7.82 12.86
N GLY A 94 -6.17 8.64 11.92
CA GLY A 94 -5.32 9.59 11.19
C GLY A 94 -4.26 8.88 10.35
N THR A 95 -3.13 9.56 10.13
CA THR A 95 -1.99 9.00 9.37
C THR A 95 -1.43 7.73 10.01
N ALA A 96 -1.50 7.60 11.34
CA ALA A 96 -1.07 6.39 12.06
C ALA A 96 -1.83 5.13 11.60
N GLY A 97 -3.11 5.26 11.23
CA GLY A 97 -3.90 4.16 10.68
C GLY A 97 -3.46 3.68 9.28
N LEU A 98 -2.61 4.44 8.59
CA LEU A 98 -2.10 4.09 7.27
C LEU A 98 -0.77 3.35 7.31
N VAL A 99 -0.08 3.36 8.46
CA VAL A 99 1.17 2.63 8.62
C VAL A 99 0.89 1.12 8.49
N PRO A 100 1.57 0.41 7.56
CA PRO A 100 1.39 -1.03 7.43
C PRO A 100 1.78 -1.76 8.72
N GLU A 101 0.99 -2.76 9.09
CA GLU A 101 1.39 -3.70 10.14
C GLU A 101 2.71 -4.39 9.76
N ARG A 102 3.53 -4.71 10.77
CA ARG A 102 4.77 -5.47 10.57
C ARG A 102 4.44 -6.77 9.84
N ARG A 103 4.99 -6.94 8.64
CA ARG A 103 4.86 -8.19 7.87
C ARG A 103 5.58 -9.31 8.63
N GLY A 104 4.89 -10.42 8.87
CA GLY A 104 5.43 -11.57 9.58
C GLY A 104 4.33 -12.49 10.08
N PRO A 105 4.69 -13.65 10.67
CA PRO A 105 3.72 -14.54 11.31
C PRO A 105 2.90 -13.74 12.32
N ARG A 106 1.58 -13.72 12.14
CA ARG A 106 0.63 -13.04 13.04
C ARG A 106 0.47 -13.74 14.40
N GLY A 107 1.09 -14.90 14.57
CA GLY A 107 1.01 -15.71 15.77
C GLY A 107 2.32 -16.47 16.02
N PRO A 108 2.38 -17.24 17.13
CA PRO A 108 3.55 -18.03 17.49
C PRO A 108 3.96 -18.93 16.32
N SER A 109 5.26 -18.90 15.99
CA SER A 109 5.81 -19.88 15.05
C SER A 109 5.67 -21.28 15.64
N LYS A 110 5.23 -22.25 14.83
CA LYS A 110 5.32 -23.68 15.20
C LYS A 110 6.76 -24.10 15.47
N LEU A 111 7.74 -23.38 14.88
CA LEU A 111 9.16 -23.56 15.12
C LEU A 111 9.61 -22.75 16.33
N THR A 112 9.27 -23.25 17.52
CA THR A 112 9.85 -22.74 18.77
C THR A 112 11.31 -23.20 18.91
N PRO A 113 12.13 -22.55 19.76
CA PRO A 113 13.51 -22.99 20.00
C PRO A 113 13.60 -24.48 20.42
N ALA A 114 12.63 -24.97 21.19
CA ALA A 114 12.55 -26.37 21.59
C ALA A 114 12.28 -27.30 20.39
N VAL A 115 11.34 -26.94 19.52
CA VAL A 115 11.04 -27.70 18.29
C VAL A 115 12.25 -27.70 17.35
N VAL A 116 12.97 -26.57 17.24
CA VAL A 116 14.20 -26.49 16.43
C VAL A 116 15.30 -27.38 17.00
N ALA A 117 15.48 -27.41 18.32
CA ALA A 117 16.45 -28.30 18.97
C ALA A 117 16.08 -29.78 18.74
N GLU A 118 14.81 -30.14 18.88
CA GLU A 118 14.31 -31.50 18.64
C GLU A 118 14.51 -31.95 17.17
N ILE A 119 14.25 -31.06 16.20
CA ILE A 119 14.59 -31.28 14.78
C ILE A 119 16.08 -31.56 14.64
N GLY A 120 16.94 -30.74 15.25
CA GLY A 120 18.38 -30.90 15.23
C GLY A 120 18.85 -32.25 15.78
N THR A 121 18.36 -32.64 16.96
CA THR A 121 18.68 -33.93 17.59
C THR A 121 18.27 -35.11 16.71
N ARG A 122 17.06 -35.09 16.14
CA ARG A 122 16.60 -36.18 15.26
C ARG A 122 17.38 -36.25 13.95
N ARG A 123 17.74 -35.10 13.37
CA ARG A 123 18.58 -35.04 12.16
C ARG A 123 19.97 -35.58 12.41
N ALA A 124 20.59 -35.23 13.54
CA ALA A 124 21.88 -35.79 13.95
C ALA A 124 21.80 -37.31 14.17
N GLY A 125 20.67 -37.82 14.66
CA GLY A 125 20.39 -39.26 14.80
C GLY A 125 20.04 -40.00 13.50
N GLY A 126 20.15 -39.35 12.33
CA GLY A 126 19.95 -40.00 11.02
C GLY A 126 18.50 -40.05 10.54
N ALA A 127 17.54 -39.43 11.24
CA ALA A 127 16.15 -39.41 10.79
C ALA A 127 15.99 -38.65 9.45
N SER A 128 15.12 -39.18 8.59
CA SER A 128 14.74 -38.51 7.34
C SER A 128 13.89 -37.26 7.63
N LEU A 129 13.91 -36.29 6.74
CA LEU A 129 13.10 -35.06 6.89
C LEU A 129 11.61 -35.36 7.08
N ARG A 130 11.08 -36.38 6.39
CA ARG A 130 9.68 -36.79 6.50
C ARG A 130 9.38 -37.39 7.88
N ALA A 131 10.28 -38.19 8.43
CA ALA A 131 10.13 -38.74 9.78
C ALA A 131 10.20 -37.65 10.85
N VAL A 132 11.09 -36.67 10.68
CA VAL A 132 11.17 -35.51 11.59
C VAL A 132 9.90 -34.68 11.54
N ALA A 133 9.42 -34.31 10.35
CA ALA A 133 8.19 -33.53 10.14
C ALA A 133 6.97 -34.20 10.80
N SER A 134 6.80 -35.51 10.56
CA SER A 134 5.75 -36.30 11.21
C SER A 134 5.85 -36.30 12.74
N ALA A 135 7.06 -36.28 13.29
CA ALA A 135 7.28 -36.37 14.72
C ALA A 135 7.17 -35.00 15.44
N VAL A 136 7.46 -33.88 14.77
CA VAL A 136 7.30 -32.53 15.34
C VAL A 136 5.98 -31.84 14.95
N GLY A 137 5.17 -32.47 14.08
CA GLY A 137 3.85 -31.94 13.70
C GLY A 137 3.91 -30.70 12.80
N VAL A 138 4.96 -30.62 11.96
CA VAL A 138 5.22 -29.51 11.02
C VAL A 138 5.07 -29.98 9.58
#